data_AF-E6XCM1-F1
#
_entry.id   AF-E6XCM1-F1
#
_cell.length_a   1.000
_cell.length_b   1.000
_cell.length_c   1.000
_cell.angle_alpha   90.00
_cell.angle_beta   90.00
_cell.angle_gamma   90.00
#
_symmetry.space_group_name_H-M   'P 1'
#
loop_
_entity.id
_entity.type
_entity.pdbx_description
1 polymer ?
#
loop_
_entity_poly.entity_id
_entity_poly.type
_entity_poly.pdbx_seq_one_letter_code
_entity_poly.pdbx_strand_id
1 'polypeptide(L)'
;MKPRLRFIFDYGCNPLWSADDITNEKFGYHIDDLSKLGLSNKTIKLAEHCSDMFYNYLNPVYQGFPSFWSGRMYAFFQFSIKRLFDQIGNEIGMEYEIQNEELDRFNEIIDSNKIDSDLSSFVSNPVDFALKNGVNFRSEEELKREIRNTYKEWEEKEYKYYST
;
A
#
# COMPACT_ATOMS: atom_id res chain seq x y z
N MET A 1 -22.05 -22.33 -6.56
CA MET A 1 -20.92 -21.71 -5.85
C MET A 1 -20.63 -20.39 -6.56
N LYS A 2 -20.40 -19.30 -5.83
CA LYS A 2 -20.06 -18.02 -6.49
C LYS A 2 -18.61 -18.09 -7.01
N PRO A 3 -18.28 -17.50 -8.16
CA PRO A 3 -16.90 -17.27 -8.56
C PRO A 3 -16.19 -16.41 -7.50
N ARG A 4 -14.91 -16.67 -7.26
CA ARG A 4 -14.15 -16.11 -6.13
C ARG A 4 -13.06 -15.16 -6.59
N LEU A 5 -12.93 -14.04 -5.91
CA LEU A 5 -11.89 -13.03 -6.12
C LEU A 5 -11.05 -12.88 -4.85
N ARG A 6 -9.77 -12.54 -5.00
CA ARG A 6 -8.86 -12.17 -3.90
C ARG A 6 -8.73 -10.66 -3.86
N PHE A 7 -8.78 -10.08 -2.66
CA PHE A 7 -8.46 -8.68 -2.41
C PHE A 7 -7.06 -8.59 -1.79
N ILE A 8 -6.07 -8.24 -2.62
CA ILE A 8 -4.65 -8.15 -2.27
C ILE A 8 -3.95 -7.11 -3.16
N PHE A 9 -3.11 -6.26 -2.58
CA PHE A 9 -2.26 -5.35 -3.34
C PHE A 9 -0.96 -6.03 -3.75
N ASP A 10 -0.55 -5.78 -4.99
CA ASP A 10 0.76 -6.13 -5.52
C ASP A 10 1.27 -4.96 -6.37
N TYR A 11 2.60 -4.84 -6.51
CA TYR A 11 3.32 -3.69 -7.07
C TYR A 11 2.62 -3.03 -8.29
N GLY A 12 1.92 -1.91 -8.05
CA GLY A 12 1.30 -1.09 -9.10
C GLY A 12 0.07 -1.69 -9.78
N CYS A 13 -0.48 -2.78 -9.24
CA CYS A 13 -1.62 -3.50 -9.80
C CYS A 13 -2.92 -3.14 -9.07
N ASN A 14 -4.06 -3.26 -9.76
CA ASN A 14 -5.37 -3.22 -9.11
C ASN A 14 -5.48 -4.34 -8.05
N PRO A 15 -6.24 -4.13 -6.96
CA PRO A 15 -6.23 -5.03 -5.81
C PRO A 15 -7.09 -6.30 -5.98
N LEU A 16 -7.62 -6.58 -7.17
CA LEU A 16 -8.48 -7.73 -7.42
C LEU A 16 -7.82 -8.75 -8.34
N TRP A 17 -7.84 -10.00 -7.86
CA TRP A 17 -7.23 -11.15 -8.51
C TRP A 17 -8.21 -12.30 -8.57
N SER A 18 -8.04 -13.18 -9.54
CA SER A 18 -8.83 -14.41 -9.62
C SER A 18 -8.42 -15.37 -8.50
N ALA A 19 -9.40 -15.95 -7.80
CA ALA A 19 -9.18 -16.94 -6.74
C ALA A 19 -9.55 -18.36 -7.16
N ASP A 20 -10.13 -18.55 -8.35
CA ASP A 20 -10.50 -19.86 -8.88
C ASP A 20 -10.38 -19.88 -10.42
N ASP A 21 -10.49 -21.08 -10.99
CA ASP A 21 -10.38 -21.26 -12.43
C ASP A 21 -11.48 -20.53 -13.20
N ILE A 22 -12.69 -20.42 -12.62
CA ILE A 22 -13.85 -19.76 -13.27
C ILE A 22 -13.57 -18.27 -13.46
N THR A 23 -13.08 -17.59 -12.42
CA THR A 23 -12.71 -16.18 -12.49
C THR A 23 -11.48 -15.97 -13.36
N ASN A 24 -10.48 -16.85 -13.26
CA ASN A 24 -9.26 -16.80 -14.05
C ASN A 24 -9.52 -16.97 -15.56
N GLU A 25 -10.38 -17.90 -15.95
CA GLU A 25 -10.79 -18.09 -17.35
C GLU A 25 -11.51 -16.85 -17.90
N LYS A 26 -12.28 -16.14 -17.06
CA LYS A 26 -13.07 -14.98 -17.47
C LYS A 26 -12.27 -13.68 -17.54
N PHE A 27 -11.37 -13.46 -16.58
CA PHE A 27 -10.69 -12.17 -16.40
C PHE A 27 -9.16 -12.24 -16.50
N GLY A 28 -8.57 -13.44 -16.47
CA GLY A 28 -7.15 -13.63 -16.25
C GLY A 28 -6.79 -13.70 -14.77
N TYR A 29 -5.51 -13.91 -14.46
CA TYR A 29 -5.04 -14.07 -13.09
C TYR A 29 -5.15 -12.77 -12.30
N HIS A 30 -4.74 -11.66 -12.92
CA HIS A 30 -4.92 -10.30 -12.43
C HIS A 30 -6.07 -9.63 -13.18
N ILE A 31 -6.86 -8.82 -12.48
CA ILE A 31 -8.00 -8.10 -13.08
C ILE A 31 -7.59 -6.67 -13.42
N ASP A 32 -7.01 -6.52 -14.61
CA ASP A 32 -6.57 -5.22 -15.16
C ASP A 32 -7.70 -4.21 -15.32
N ASP A 33 -8.88 -4.67 -15.73
CA ASP A 33 -10.03 -3.81 -16.02
C ASP A 33 -11.18 -4.11 -15.06
N LEU A 34 -11.20 -3.35 -13.96
CA LEU A 34 -12.20 -3.45 -12.90
C LEU A 34 -13.64 -3.16 -13.38
N SER A 35 -13.81 -2.45 -14.51
CA SER A 35 -15.13 -2.19 -15.06
C SER A 35 -15.82 -3.47 -15.57
N LYS A 36 -15.03 -4.50 -15.95
CA LYS A 36 -15.57 -5.81 -16.36
C LYS A 36 -16.22 -6.60 -15.23
N LEU A 37 -15.93 -6.22 -13.98
CA LEU A 37 -16.61 -6.75 -12.80
C LEU A 37 -17.93 -6.03 -12.50
N GLY A 38 -18.25 -4.95 -13.20
CA GLY A 38 -19.42 -4.11 -12.91
C GLY A 38 -19.17 -3.07 -11.81
N LEU A 39 -17.90 -2.82 -11.44
CA LEU A 39 -17.55 -1.80 -10.46
C LEU A 39 -17.82 -0.39 -10.99
N SER A 40 -18.27 0.49 -10.10
CA SER A 40 -18.54 1.89 -10.43
C SER A 40 -17.24 2.67 -10.64
N ASN A 41 -17.29 3.73 -11.45
CA ASN A 41 -16.14 4.64 -11.62
C ASN A 41 -15.61 5.23 -10.30
N LYS A 42 -16.47 5.35 -9.28
CA LYS A 42 -16.07 5.82 -7.95
C LYS A 42 -15.19 4.78 -7.25
N THR A 43 -15.58 3.51 -7.31
CA THR A 43 -14.85 2.40 -6.70
C THR A 43 -13.56 2.13 -7.45
N ILE A 44 -13.58 2.21 -8.78
CA ILE A 44 -12.37 2.09 -9.63
C ILE A 44 -11.34 3.16 -9.26
N LYS A 45 -11.75 4.44 -9.17
CA LYS A 45 -10.84 5.53 -8.78
C LYS A 45 -10.28 5.36 -7.37
N LEU A 46 -11.07 4.81 -6.44
CA LEU A 46 -10.58 4.51 -5.10
C LEU A 46 -9.57 3.35 -5.13
N ALA A 47 -9.78 2.34 -5.96
CA ALA A 47 -8.83 1.24 -6.17
C ALA A 47 -7.51 1.75 -6.75
N GLU A 48 -7.56 2.60 -7.78
CA GLU A 48 -6.38 3.25 -8.37
C GLU A 48 -5.62 4.08 -7.32
N HIS A 49 -6.34 4.88 -6.54
CA HIS A 49 -5.75 5.70 -5.47
C HIS A 49 -5.08 4.84 -4.38
N CYS A 50 -5.73 3.77 -3.92
CA CYS A 50 -5.13 2.86 -2.96
C CYS A 50 -3.92 2.12 -3.55
N SER A 51 -3.96 1.75 -4.83
CA SER A 51 -2.84 1.07 -5.50
C SER A 51 -1.63 2.01 -5.64
N ASP A 52 -1.85 3.28 -5.97
CA ASP A 52 -0.79 4.30 -5.98
C ASP A 52 -0.21 4.54 -4.58
N MET A 53 -1.06 4.63 -3.55
CA MET A 53 -0.57 4.71 -2.18
C MET A 53 0.28 3.48 -1.84
N PHE A 54 -0.24 2.27 -2.04
CA PHE A 54 0.51 1.05 -1.73
C PHE A 54 1.84 0.96 -2.50
N TYR A 55 1.89 1.38 -3.76
CA TYR A 55 3.15 1.47 -4.50
C TYR A 55 4.15 2.42 -3.83
N ASN A 56 3.66 3.58 -3.37
CA ASN A 56 4.44 4.58 -2.66
C ASN A 56 4.75 4.23 -1.19
N TYR A 57 4.29 3.08 -0.70
CA TYR A 57 4.64 2.56 0.63
C TYR A 57 6.13 2.18 0.72
N LEU A 58 6.68 1.66 -0.37
CA LEU A 58 8.06 1.19 -0.43
C LEU A 58 9.04 2.34 -0.24
N ASN A 59 10.13 2.09 0.47
CA ASN A 59 11.16 3.11 0.61
C ASN A 59 11.86 3.35 -0.76
N PRO A 60 11.86 4.61 -1.25
CA PRO A 60 12.38 4.95 -2.58
C PRO A 60 13.92 4.90 -2.70
N VAL A 61 14.65 4.94 -1.58
CA VAL A 61 16.11 4.82 -1.57
C VAL A 61 16.51 3.35 -1.67
N TYR A 62 15.89 2.51 -0.85
CA TYR A 62 16.08 1.06 -0.90
C TYR A 62 14.86 0.36 -0.31
N GLN A 63 14.25 -0.56 -1.06
CA GLN A 63 12.98 -1.19 -0.69
C GLN A 63 13.02 -1.96 0.64
N GLY A 64 14.21 -2.39 1.11
CA GLY A 64 14.37 -3.04 2.40
C GLY A 64 14.48 -2.09 3.60
N PHE A 65 14.49 -0.77 3.38
CA PHE A 65 14.40 0.21 4.46
C PHE A 65 12.95 0.46 4.89
N PRO A 66 12.74 1.00 6.11
CA PRO A 66 11.41 1.38 6.57
C PRO A 66 10.76 2.39 5.60
N SER A 67 9.46 2.28 5.41
CA SER A 67 8.68 3.29 4.69
C SER A 67 8.88 4.68 5.30
N PHE A 68 8.81 5.72 4.48
CA PHE A 68 8.77 7.11 4.95
C PHE A 68 7.39 7.58 5.41
N TRP A 69 6.37 6.72 5.34
CA TRP A 69 5.03 7.04 5.77
C TRP A 69 4.99 7.41 7.25
N SER A 70 4.42 8.57 7.56
CA SER A 70 4.06 8.89 8.95
C SER A 70 2.98 7.94 9.46
N GLY A 71 2.84 7.84 10.78
CA GLY A 71 1.76 7.10 11.42
C GLY A 71 0.37 7.57 10.97
N ARG A 72 0.23 8.83 10.56
CA ARG A 72 -1.00 9.37 9.98
C ARG A 72 -1.26 8.81 8.57
N MET A 73 -0.21 8.64 7.75
CA MET A 73 -0.34 8.11 6.38
C MET A 73 -0.75 6.65 6.40
N TYR A 74 -0.15 5.86 7.30
CA TYR A 74 -0.57 4.48 7.52
C TYR A 74 -2.04 4.40 7.93
N ALA A 75 -2.50 5.24 8.86
CA ALA A 75 -3.91 5.26 9.29
C ALA A 75 -4.84 5.70 8.15
N PHE A 76 -4.44 6.68 7.34
CA PHE A 76 -5.19 7.13 6.17
C PHE A 76 -5.32 6.01 5.11
N PHE A 77 -4.23 5.30 4.85
CA PHE A 77 -4.23 4.15 3.95
C PHE A 77 -5.14 3.03 4.46
N GLN A 78 -5.01 2.63 5.74
CA GLN A 78 -5.88 1.63 6.38
C GLN A 78 -7.38 1.97 6.24
N PHE A 79 -7.74 3.22 6.51
CA PHE A 79 -9.10 3.68 6.32
C PHE A 79 -9.56 3.57 4.86
N SER A 80 -8.69 3.92 3.92
CA SER A 80 -8.99 3.91 2.48
C SER A 80 -9.15 2.49 1.94
N ILE A 81 -8.30 1.54 2.33
CA ILE A 81 -8.42 0.14 1.91
C ILE A 81 -9.66 -0.54 2.48
N LYS A 82 -10.02 -0.23 3.74
CA LYS A 82 -11.25 -0.76 4.36
C LYS A 82 -12.47 -0.26 3.62
N ARG A 83 -12.53 1.05 3.35
CA ARG A 83 -13.59 1.67 2.56
C ARG A 83 -13.68 1.07 1.15
N LEU A 84 -12.54 0.77 0.52
CA LEU A 84 -12.49 0.15 -0.79
C LEU A 84 -13.07 -1.27 -0.76
N PHE A 85 -12.64 -2.09 0.19
CA PHE A 85 -13.14 -3.46 0.35
C PHE A 85 -14.66 -3.46 0.58
N ASP A 86 -15.16 -2.60 1.45
CA ASP A 86 -16.59 -2.45 1.71
C ASP A 86 -17.36 -2.03 0.45
N GLN A 87 -16.81 -1.12 -0.37
CA GLN A 87 -17.43 -0.71 -1.63
C GLN A 87 -17.50 -1.85 -2.65
N ILE A 88 -16.40 -2.59 -2.84
CA ILE A 88 -16.35 -3.75 -3.72
C ILE A 88 -17.38 -4.79 -3.27
N GLY A 89 -17.41 -5.13 -1.97
CA GLY A 89 -18.37 -6.07 -1.41
C GLY A 89 -19.83 -5.66 -1.65
N ASN A 90 -20.14 -4.38 -1.52
CA ASN A 90 -21.49 -3.86 -1.76
C ASN A 90 -21.88 -3.86 -3.24
N GLU A 91 -20.95 -3.58 -4.15
CA GLU A 91 -21.24 -3.48 -5.58
C GLU A 91 -21.33 -4.85 -6.25
N ILE A 92 -20.42 -5.77 -5.92
CA ILE A 92 -20.28 -7.04 -6.65
C ILE A 92 -20.41 -8.29 -5.77
N GLY A 93 -20.58 -8.16 -4.45
CA GLY A 93 -20.64 -9.29 -3.52
C GLY A 93 -21.87 -10.19 -3.68
N MET A 94 -22.90 -9.75 -4.43
CA MET A 94 -24.00 -10.62 -4.84
C MET A 94 -23.55 -11.66 -5.88
N GLU A 95 -22.65 -11.28 -6.78
CA GLU A 95 -22.18 -12.11 -7.90
C GLU A 95 -20.91 -12.89 -7.55
N TYR A 96 -20.02 -12.28 -6.77
CA TYR A 96 -18.70 -12.83 -6.43
C TYR A 96 -18.53 -13.02 -4.92
N GLU A 97 -17.72 -13.99 -4.55
CA GLU A 97 -17.19 -14.12 -3.18
C GLU A 97 -15.82 -13.44 -3.13
N ILE A 98 -15.65 -12.45 -2.24
CA ILE A 98 -14.39 -11.69 -2.13
C ILE A 98 -13.61 -12.20 -0.91
N GLN A 99 -12.47 -12.82 -1.15
CA GLN A 99 -11.53 -13.26 -0.13
C GLN A 99 -10.65 -12.08 0.28
N ASN A 100 -10.74 -11.70 1.54
CA ASN A 100 -9.90 -10.65 2.12
C ASN A 100 -8.54 -11.24 2.48
N GLU A 101 -7.48 -10.80 1.81
CA GLU A 101 -6.09 -11.16 2.16
C GLU A 101 -5.28 -9.95 2.62
N GLU A 102 -5.74 -8.74 2.31
CA GLU A 102 -5.01 -7.51 2.62
C GLU A 102 -5.43 -6.86 3.95
N LEU A 103 -6.73 -6.76 4.24
CA LEU A 103 -7.14 -6.04 5.44
C LEU A 103 -6.62 -6.73 6.70
N ASP A 104 -6.47 -8.05 6.69
CA ASP A 104 -5.95 -8.77 7.86
C ASP A 104 -4.48 -8.39 8.15
N ARG A 105 -3.69 -8.13 7.09
CA ARG A 105 -2.32 -7.61 7.21
C ARG A 105 -2.28 -6.20 7.79
N PHE A 106 -3.29 -5.39 7.48
CA PHE A 106 -3.39 -3.99 7.87
C PHE A 106 -4.43 -3.74 8.98
N ASN A 107 -4.97 -4.77 9.64
CA ASN A 107 -5.91 -4.62 10.76
C ASN A 107 -5.18 -4.61 12.11
N GLU A 108 -3.86 -4.71 12.11
CA GLU A 108 -3.06 -4.48 13.30
C GLU A 108 -3.25 -3.04 13.80
N ILE A 109 -3.42 -2.90 15.12
CA ILE A 109 -3.55 -1.60 15.76
C ILE A 109 -2.27 -0.81 15.46
N ILE A 110 -2.41 0.24 14.65
CA ILE A 110 -1.32 1.19 14.44
C ILE A 110 -1.16 2.02 15.70
N ASP A 111 0.00 1.91 16.34
CA ASP A 111 0.49 2.96 17.22
C ASP A 111 1.20 4.01 16.36
N SER A 112 0.48 5.06 15.96
CA SER A 112 1.02 6.13 15.11
C SER A 112 2.25 6.80 15.74
N ASN A 113 2.28 6.93 17.07
CA ASN A 113 3.42 7.53 17.77
C ASN A 113 4.65 6.64 17.66
N LYS A 114 4.45 5.32 17.74
CA LYS A 114 5.54 4.36 17.53
C LYS A 114 6.07 4.43 16.10
N ILE A 115 5.20 4.51 15.09
CA ILE A 115 5.62 4.65 13.69
C ILE A 115 6.42 5.93 13.50
N ASP A 116 5.92 7.07 13.99
CA ASP A 116 6.60 8.35 13.85
C ASP A 116 7.95 8.36 14.59
N SER A 117 8.02 7.71 15.76
CA SER A 117 9.26 7.55 16.52
C SER A 117 10.27 6.66 15.77
N ASP A 118 9.83 5.53 15.23
CA ASP A 118 10.69 4.59 14.50
C ASP A 118 11.20 5.22 13.20
N LEU A 119 10.35 5.96 12.48
CA LEU A 119 10.70 6.74 11.30
C LEU A 119 11.72 7.85 11.63
N SER A 120 11.46 8.63 12.69
CA SER A 120 12.38 9.68 13.13
C SER A 120 13.75 9.12 13.53
N SER A 121 13.76 7.98 14.21
CA SER A 121 15.00 7.26 14.57
C SER A 121 15.76 6.82 13.32
N PHE A 122 15.07 6.24 12.33
CA PHE A 122 15.68 5.81 11.07
C PHE A 122 16.26 7.00 10.29
N VAL A 123 15.52 8.08 10.12
CA VAL A 123 15.98 9.27 9.37
C VAL A 123 17.17 9.94 10.07
N SER A 124 17.19 9.92 11.41
CA SER A 124 18.28 10.51 12.20
C SER A 124 19.56 9.69 12.14
N ASN A 125 19.45 8.35 12.09
CA ASN A 125 20.60 7.46 11.98
C ASN A 125 20.33 6.24 11.07
N PRO A 126 20.34 6.43 9.73
CA PRO A 126 20.05 5.35 8.80
C PRO A 126 21.20 4.33 8.70
N VAL A 127 22.41 4.71 9.13
CA VAL A 127 23.61 3.85 9.11
C VAL A 127 23.44 2.68 10.07
N ASP A 128 23.01 2.92 11.31
CA ASP A 128 22.78 1.86 12.29
C ASP A 128 21.75 0.85 11.78
N PHE A 129 20.68 1.35 11.15
CA PHE A 129 19.67 0.48 10.55
C PHE A 129 20.26 -0.36 9.42
N ALA A 130 21.01 0.27 8.50
CA ALA A 130 21.63 -0.43 7.37
C ALA A 130 22.60 -1.52 7.84
N LEU A 131 23.49 -1.21 8.78
CA LEU A 131 24.45 -2.18 9.33
C LEU A 131 23.75 -3.34 10.06
N LYS A 132 22.75 -3.05 10.89
CA LYS A 132 21.99 -4.06 11.64
C LYS A 132 21.26 -5.05 10.70
N ASN A 133 20.84 -4.59 9.52
CA ASN A 133 20.11 -5.38 8.55
C ASN A 133 20.97 -5.87 7.38
N GLY A 134 22.30 -5.72 7.45
CA GLY A 134 23.22 -6.18 6.41
C GLY A 134 23.07 -5.47 5.06
N VAL A 135 22.58 -4.23 5.06
CA VAL A 135 22.42 -3.41 3.85
C VAL A 135 23.74 -2.70 3.56
N ASN A 136 24.30 -2.94 2.37
CA ASN A 136 25.53 -2.27 1.92
C ASN A 136 25.23 -0.87 1.39
N PHE A 137 26.10 0.08 1.71
CA PHE A 137 26.02 1.46 1.21
C PHE A 137 27.44 1.99 0.93
N ARG A 138 27.54 2.99 0.06
CA ARG A 138 28.83 3.51 -0.45
C ARG A 138 29.64 4.22 0.62
N SER A 139 28.99 5.11 1.37
CA SER A 139 29.59 5.84 2.50
C SER A 139 28.49 6.32 3.44
N GLU A 140 28.82 6.52 4.71
CA GLU A 140 27.87 7.02 5.70
C GLU A 140 27.29 8.38 5.33
N GLU A 141 28.13 9.30 4.84
CA GLU A 141 27.72 10.66 4.48
C GLU A 141 26.77 10.66 3.27
N GLU A 142 27.00 9.79 2.29
CA GLU A 142 26.11 9.66 1.12
C GLU A 142 24.75 9.10 1.54
N LEU A 143 24.72 8.03 2.34
CA LEU A 143 23.46 7.44 2.81
C LEU A 143 22.64 8.42 3.65
N LYS A 144 23.28 9.10 4.62
CA LYS A 144 22.61 10.10 5.48
C LYS A 144 22.02 11.23 4.64
N ARG A 145 22.76 11.72 3.64
CA ARG A 145 22.30 12.79 2.74
C ARG A 145 21.13 12.34 1.87
N GLU A 146 21.21 11.15 1.29
CA GLU A 146 20.17 10.60 0.42
C GLU A 146 18.87 10.40 1.19
N ILE A 147 18.91 9.68 2.32
CA ILE A 147 17.74 9.47 3.18
C ILE A 147 17.10 10.79 3.60
N ARG A 148 17.90 11.77 4.04
CA ARG A 148 17.38 13.08 4.47
C ARG A 148 16.69 13.84 3.34
N ASN A 149 17.29 13.88 2.15
CA ASN A 149 16.73 14.59 1.01
C ASN A 149 15.43 13.95 0.56
N THR A 150 15.42 12.61 0.40
CA THR A 150 14.23 11.89 -0.04
C THR A 150 13.12 11.90 1.01
N TYR A 151 13.46 11.87 2.30
CA TYR A 151 12.48 12.05 3.37
C TYR A 151 11.82 13.42 3.31
N LYS A 152 12.59 14.49 3.07
CA LYS A 152 12.04 15.86 2.93
C LYS A 152 11.09 15.96 1.73
N GLU A 153 11.47 15.37 0.59
CA GLU A 153 10.59 15.30 -0.59
C GLU A 153 9.30 14.51 -0.28
N TRP A 154 9.42 13.45 0.52
CA TRP A 154 8.27 12.68 0.99
C TRP A 154 7.35 13.51 1.90
N GLU A 155 7.86 14.26 2.87
CA GLU A 155 7.06 15.11 3.75
C GLU A 155 6.22 16.12 2.94
N GLU A 156 6.81 16.72 1.90
CA GLU A 156 6.11 17.63 0.99
C GLU A 156 5.03 16.91 0.16
N LYS A 157 5.28 15.65 -0.24
CA LYS A 157 4.30 14.82 -0.94
C LYS A 157 3.15 14.42 -0.01
N GLU A 158 3.45 13.99 1.21
CA GLU A 158 2.46 13.55 2.19
C GLU A 158 1.52 14.70 2.59
N TYR A 159 2.05 15.91 2.77
CA TYR A 159 1.25 17.10 3.05
C TYR A 159 0.14 17.34 1.99
N LYS A 160 0.42 17.03 0.72
CA LYS A 160 -0.54 17.18 -0.37
C LYS A 160 -1.71 16.19 -0.28
N TYR A 161 -1.49 14.97 0.26
CA TYR A 161 -2.59 14.01 0.47
C TYR A 161 -3.62 14.48 1.50
N TYR A 162 -3.22 15.34 2.44
CA TYR A 162 -4.13 15.87 3.47
C TYR A 162 -4.68 17.27 3.18
N SER A 163 -4.16 17.95 2.15
CA SER A 163 -4.52 19.33 1.84
C SER A 163 -5.65 19.45 0.80
N THR A 164 -6.14 18.32 0.30
CA THR A 164 -7.30 18.17 -0.59
C THR A 164 -8.51 17.65 0.16
#